data_AF-A0A031G631-F1
#
_entry.id   AF-A0A031G631-F1
#
_cell.length_a   1.000
_cell.length_b   1.000
_cell.length_c   1.000
_cell.angle_alpha   90.00
_cell.angle_beta   90.00
_cell.angle_gamma   90.00
#
_symmetry.space_group_name_H-M   'P 1'
#
loop_
_entity.id
_entity.type
_entity.pdbx_description
1 polymer ?
#
loop_
_entity_poly.entity_id
_entity_poly.type
_entity_poly.pdbx_seq_one_letter_code
_entity_poly.pdbx_strand_id
1 'polypeptide(L)' 'MAKKAEFLVIDGCVQDGRVVVVKGEPYSPPHKEIEEALLAEGRIAPLKDPRAQELLRQLSNVANEDENSGGE' A
#
# COMPACT_ATOMS: atom_id res chain seq x y z
N MET A 1 -20.83 -12.23 -3.07
CA MET A 1 -19.47 -12.69 -3.41
C MET A 1 -18.51 -11.58 -3.04
N ALA A 2 -17.91 -11.64 -1.85
CA ALA A 2 -17.02 -10.59 -1.36
C ALA A 2 -15.63 -10.81 -1.94
N LYS A 3 -15.24 -9.98 -2.93
CA LYS A 3 -13.84 -9.86 -3.36
C LYS A 3 -13.04 -9.48 -2.11
N LYS A 4 -12.20 -10.40 -1.62
CA LYS A 4 -11.29 -10.11 -0.51
C LYS A 4 -10.40 -8.95 -0.93
N ALA A 5 -10.21 -7.98 -0.05
CA ALA A 5 -9.24 -6.92 -0.23
C ALA A 5 -7.86 -7.55 -0.46
N GLU A 6 -7.38 -7.53 -1.69
CA GLU A 6 -6.15 -8.19 -2.11
C GLU A 6 -5.07 -7.20 -2.57
N PHE A 7 -5.25 -5.89 -2.35
CA PHE A 7 -4.31 -4.87 -2.82
C PHE A 7 -3.62 -4.14 -1.68
N LEU A 8 -2.40 -3.69 -1.95
CA LEU A 8 -1.58 -2.88 -1.08
C LEU A 8 -1.24 -1.59 -1.84
N VAL A 9 -1.32 -0.46 -1.16
CA VAL A 9 -0.79 0.79 -1.73
C VAL A 9 0.73 0.66 -1.78
N ILE A 10 1.29 0.66 -2.98
CA ILE A 10 2.74 0.57 -3.17
C ILE A 10 3.38 1.92 -3.47
N ASP A 11 2.57 2.90 -3.88
CA ASP A 11 3.04 4.23 -4.25
C ASP A 11 2.05 5.33 -3.84
N GLY A 12 2.57 6.39 -3.24
CA GLY A 12 1.81 7.55 -2.78
C GLY A 12 0.77 7.24 -1.69
N CYS A 13 -0.42 7.80 -1.86
CA CYS A 13 -1.58 7.52 -1.01
C CYS A 13 -2.85 7.48 -1.87
N VAL A 14 -3.80 6.64 -1.46
CA VAL A 14 -5.11 6.51 -2.07
C VAL A 14 -6.13 7.18 -1.17
N GLN A 15 -6.86 8.15 -1.70
CA GLN A 15 -7.95 8.78 -0.98
C GLN A 15 -9.29 8.20 -1.44
N ASP A 16 -9.94 7.49 -0.53
CA ASP A 16 -11.26 6.88 -0.73
C ASP A 16 -12.28 7.63 0.13
N GLY A 17 -12.88 8.66 -0.48
CA GLY A 17 -13.80 9.56 0.21
C GLY A 17 -13.16 10.26 1.42
N ARG A 18 -13.44 9.74 2.62
CA ARG A 18 -12.92 10.26 3.90
C ARG A 18 -11.71 9.49 4.44
N VAL A 19 -11.40 8.34 3.86
CA VAL A 19 -10.27 7.50 4.29
C VAL A 19 -9.10 7.79 3.36
N VAL A 20 -7.92 8.00 3.95
CA VAL A 20 -6.67 8.10 3.21
C VAL A 20 -5.85 6.87 3.58
N VAL A 21 -5.53 6.04 2.60
CA VAL A 21 -4.72 4.83 2.75
C VAL A 21 -3.34 5.12 2.17
N VAL A 22 -2.31 5.04 2.99
CA VAL A 22 -0.96 5.42 2.57
C VAL A 22 -0.17 4.21 2.07
N LYS A 23 0.94 4.47 1.37
CA LYS A 23 1.89 3.44 0.95
C LYS A 23 2.23 2.50 2.11
N GLY A 24 2.03 1.21 1.87
CA GLY A 24 2.25 0.15 2.85
C GLY A 24 1.00 -0.37 3.52
N GLU A 25 -0.10 0.34 3.38
CA GLU A 25 -1.37 -0.10 3.93
C GLU A 25 -2.18 -0.93 2.92
N PRO A 26 -2.92 -1.94 3.41
CA PRO A 26 -3.84 -2.70 2.58
C PRO A 26 -5.01 -1.81 2.15
N TYR A 27 -5.27 -1.79 0.85
CA TYR A 27 -6.37 -1.04 0.26
C TYR A 27 -7.36 -1.99 -0.40
N SER A 28 -8.64 -1.76 -0.15
CA SER A 28 -9.73 -2.47 -0.81
C SER A 28 -10.50 -1.49 -1.69
N PRO A 29 -10.33 -1.53 -3.02
CA PRO A 29 -11.12 -0.68 -3.90
C PRO A 29 -12.61 -1.00 -3.76
N PRO A 30 -13.49 0.01 -3.62
CA PRO A 30 -14.94 -0.21 -3.49
C PRO A 30 -15.59 -0.54 -4.85
N HIS A 31 -14.98 -0.09 -5.96
CA HIS A 31 -15.46 -0.31 -7.32
C HIS A 31 -14.33 -0.75 -8.25
N LYS A 32 -14.69 -1.53 -9.28
CA LYS A 32 -13.73 -2.06 -10.26
C LYS A 32 -13.05 -0.95 -11.08
N GLU A 33 -13.74 0.15 -11.34
CA GLU A 33 -13.17 1.31 -12.03
C GLU A 33 -12.03 1.95 -11.24
N ILE A 34 -12.18 2.05 -9.91
CA ILE A 34 -11.13 2.58 -9.02
C ILE A 34 -9.97 1.58 -8.90
N GLU A 35 -10.27 0.29 -8.80
CA GLU A 35 -9.28 -0.80 -8.83
C GLU A 35 -8.39 -0.67 -10.09
N GLU A 36 -9.01 -0.60 -11.27
CA GLU A 36 -8.30 -0.55 -12.56
C GLU A 36 -7.55 0.77 -12.74
N ALA A 37 -8.12 1.91 -12.34
CA ALA A 37 -7.43 3.19 -12.39
C ALA A 37 -6.16 3.20 -11.52
N LEU A 38 -6.27 2.77 -10.26
CA LEU A 38 -5.14 2.76 -9.33
C LEU A 38 -4.08 1.70 -9.70
N LEU A 39 -4.49 0.56 -10.25
CA LEU A 39 -3.58 -0.45 -10.80
C LEU A 39 -2.84 0.06 -12.04
N ALA A 40 -3.57 0.71 -12.95
CA ALA A 40 -2.98 1.27 -14.18
C ALA A 40 -2.01 2.42 -13.87
N GLU A 41 -2.32 3.23 -12.87
CA GLU A 41 -1.45 4.29 -12.36
C GLU A 41 -0.25 3.73 -11.57
N GLY A 42 -0.30 2.46 -11.16
CA GLY A 42 0.74 1.80 -10.38
C GLY A 42 0.75 2.21 -8.90
N ARG A 43 -0.33 2.84 -8.41
CA ARG A 43 -0.48 3.24 -7.01
C ARG A 43 -0.73 2.07 -6.08
N ILE A 44 -1.52 1.10 -6.53
CA ILE A 44 -1.81 -0.13 -5.78
C ILE A 44 -1.31 -1.34 -6.54
N ALA A 45 -0.89 -2.36 -5.81
CA ALA A 45 -0.52 -3.65 -6.37
C ALA A 45 -1.17 -4.79 -5.58
N PRO A 46 -1.48 -5.92 -6.22
CA PRO A 46 -2.01 -7.06 -5.49
C PRO A 46 -0.96 -7.55 -4.46
N LEU A 47 -1.40 -8.03 -3.29
CA LEU A 47 -0.56 -8.58 -2.22
C LEU A 47 0.30 -9.76 -2.68
N LYS A 48 -0.13 -10.41 -3.76
CA LYS A 48 0.59 -11.50 -4.44
C LYS A 48 1.73 -10.99 -5.33
N ASP A 49 1.75 -9.69 -5.63
CA ASP A 49 2.77 -9.06 -6.45
C ASP A 49 4.07 -8.91 -5.64
N PRO A 50 5.23 -9.17 -6.27
CA PRO A 50 6.52 -8.99 -5.60
C PRO A 50 6.73 -7.56 -5.08
N ARG A 51 6.16 -6.53 -5.72
CA ARG A 51 6.28 -5.13 -5.26
C ARG A 51 5.56 -4.91 -3.93
N ALA A 52 4.38 -5.49 -3.77
CA ALA A 52 3.61 -5.40 -2.53
C ALA A 52 4.27 -6.20 -1.41
N GLN A 53 4.78 -7.40 -1.72
CA GLN A 53 5.51 -8.22 -0.74
C GLN A 53 6.81 -7.55 -0.27
N GLU A 54 7.59 -6.98 -1.18
CA GLU A 54 8.81 -6.24 -0.85
C GLU A 54 8.48 -5.06 0.07
N LEU A 55 7.42 -4.31 -0.23
CA LEU A 55 7.04 -3.17 0.60
C LEU A 55 6.61 -3.58 2.01
N LEU A 56 5.79 -4.63 2.14
CA LEU A 56 5.43 -5.22 3.44
C LEU A 56 6.67 -5.65 4.24
N ARG A 57 7.63 -6.28 3.56
CA ARG A 57 8.91 -6.66 4.16
C ARG A 57 9.70 -5.44 4.62
N GLN A 58 9.81 -4.40 3.79
CA GLN A 58 10.49 -3.15 4.14
C GLN A 58 9.85 -2.47 5.36
N LEU A 59 8.52 -2.38 5.42
CA LEU A 59 7.81 -1.79 6.55
C LEU A 59 8.03 -2.56 7.85
N SER A 60 8.06 -3.90 7.77
CA SER A 60 8.41 -4.73 8.93
C SER A 60 9.85 -4.52 9.40
N ASN A 61 10.76 -4.12 8.48
CA ASN A 61 12.16 -3.87 8.78
C ASN A 61 12.40 -2.43 9.30
N VAL A 62 11.67 -1.44 8.79
CA VAL A 62 11.75 -0.02 9.19
C VAL A 62 11.21 0.21 10.59
N ALA A 63 10.26 -0.59 11.08
CA ALA A 63 9.81 -0.52 12.47
C ALA A 63 10.91 -0.85 13.51
N ASN A 64 12.12 -1.24 13.08
CA ASN A 64 13.30 -1.48 13.92
C ASN A 64 14.44 -0.45 13.75
N GLU A 65 14.34 0.55 12.87
CA GLU A 65 15.40 1.55 12.65
C GLU A 65 14.91 2.99 12.91
N ASP A 66 14.29 3.21 14.06
CA ASP A 66 14.28 4.52 14.73
C ASP A 66 15.29 4.44 15.88
N GLU A 67 16.58 4.67 15.59
CA GLU A 67 17.64 5.03 16.55
C GLU A 67 18.97 5.25 15.78
N ASN A 68 18.98 6.13 14.77
CA ASN A 68 20.25 6.72 14.32
C ASN A 68 20.05 8.11 13.70
N SER A 69 19.75 9.09 14.55
CA SER A 69 20.15 10.49 14.31
C SER A 69 20.10 11.30 15.59
N GLY A 70 21.14 11.15 16.40
CA GLY A 70 21.76 12.24 17.15
C GLY A 70 23.26 11.97 17.06
N GLY A 71 24.00 12.58 16.14
CA GLY A 71 24.23 14.02 16.06
C GLY A 71 25.48 14.31 16.88
N GLU A 72 26.56 14.65 16.17
CA GLU A 72 27.96 14.96 16.56
C GLU A 72 28.25 15.40 18.02
#